data_AF-A0A8T5F8G8-F1
#
_entry.id   AF-A0A8T5F8G8-F1
#
_cell.length_a   1.000
_cell.length_b   1.000
_cell.length_c   1.000
_cell.angle_alpha   90.00
_cell.angle_beta   90.00
_cell.angle_gamma   90.00
#
_symmetry.space_group_name_H-M   'P 1'
#
loop_
_entity.id
_entity.type
_entity.pdbx_description
1 polymer ?
#
loop_
_entity_poly.entity_id
_entity_poly.type
_entity_poly.pdbx_seq_one_letter_code
_entity_poly.pdbx_strand_id
1 'polypeptide(L)'
;MSEIEATITIIRNQIQGLRIKKIQASDKFQKIEKSLEKLLHSMEEVDDRQVNGIDILEHRGDMESKLKDLFHITEEELETKEQKERFSLELERALVINEMTEIEERIASWNKKLVSTDSTLSVFGVDEYDKNSLEAYAKVANLERELRNHIMDTFSNQVPRDKNWWNSAIPEDVRKSAEGKLQDFLNDSKIETDNSMLEKIDFLDFSDYEAIFRQTGNRIKNTFFNGSDEQRLDVASILSRLRELRNKIMHRPPLTEEELSKFRVYYSDIMHYLKEDK
;
A
#
# COMPACT_ATOMS: atom_id res chain seq x y z
N MET A 1 12.43 -15.72 25.14
CA MET A 1 11.75 -14.88 24.15
C MET A 1 11.33 -15.81 23.03
N SER A 2 10.04 -15.90 22.74
CA SER A 2 9.55 -16.74 21.64
C SER A 2 10.02 -16.18 20.30
N GLU A 3 10.10 -17.02 19.27
CA GLU A 3 10.50 -16.60 17.91
C GLU A 3 9.53 -15.53 17.34
N ILE A 4 8.25 -15.62 17.72
CA ILE A 4 7.22 -14.63 17.42
C ILE A 4 7.54 -13.29 18.08
N GLU A 5 7.93 -13.27 19.36
CA GLU A 5 8.34 -12.06 20.07
C GLU A 5 9.58 -11.41 19.44
N ALA A 6 10.54 -12.23 18.98
CA ALA A 6 11.73 -11.74 18.31
C ALA A 6 11.40 -11.08 16.96
N THR A 7 10.54 -11.71 16.15
CA THR A 7 10.09 -11.19 14.86
C THR A 7 9.29 -9.89 15.02
N ILE A 8 8.35 -9.85 15.96
CA ILE A 8 7.60 -8.63 16.30
C ILE A 8 8.55 -7.49 16.69
N THR A 9 9.56 -7.79 17.50
CA THR A 9 10.57 -6.81 17.94
C THR A 9 11.34 -6.24 16.76
N ILE A 10 11.77 -7.08 15.82
CA ILE A 10 12.46 -6.66 14.59
C ILE A 10 11.56 -5.73 13.77
N ILE A 11 10.30 -6.13 13.52
CA ILE A 11 9.35 -5.33 12.75
C ILE A 11 9.10 -3.97 13.41
N ARG A 12 8.88 -3.93 14.73
CA ARG A 12 8.70 -2.67 15.47
C ARG A 12 9.91 -1.75 15.37
N ASN A 13 11.12 -2.30 15.46
CA ASN A 13 12.35 -1.52 15.32
C ASN A 13 12.49 -0.94 13.90
N GLN A 14 12.11 -1.68 12.86
CA GLN A 14 12.10 -1.17 11.48
C GLN A 14 11.09 -0.03 11.31
N ILE A 15 9.87 -0.18 11.83
CA ILE A 15 8.86 0.90 11.79
C ILE A 15 9.36 2.13 12.54
N GLN A 16 9.93 1.95 13.73
CA GLN A 16 10.46 3.07 14.52
C GLN A 16 11.60 3.80 13.80
N GLY A 17 12.52 3.08 13.15
CA GLY A 17 13.58 3.67 12.34
C GLY A 17 13.03 4.49 11.16
N LEU A 18 12.00 3.99 10.47
CA LEU A 18 11.32 4.70 9.40
C LEU A 18 10.59 5.95 9.90
N ARG A 19 9.96 5.91 11.09
CA ARG A 19 9.35 7.10 11.70
C ARG A 19 10.35 8.21 11.96
N ILE A 20 11.53 7.88 12.48
CA ILE A 20 12.59 8.86 12.72
C ILE A 20 13.01 9.52 11.39
N LYS A 21 13.14 8.73 10.33
CA LYS A 21 13.42 9.25 8.98
C LYS A 21 12.28 10.16 8.47
N LYS A 22 11.01 9.79 8.69
CA LYS A 22 9.86 10.62 8.32
C LYS A 22 9.93 11.99 8.98
N ILE A 23 10.22 12.03 10.29
CA ILE A 23 10.37 13.28 11.05
C ILE A 23 11.49 14.14 10.45
N GLN A 24 12.64 13.54 10.13
CA GLN A 24 13.76 14.26 9.50
C GLN A 24 13.40 14.82 8.12
N ALA A 25 12.69 14.05 7.30
CA ALA A 25 12.21 14.49 5.99
C ALA A 25 11.17 15.61 6.13
N SER A 26 10.25 15.53 7.10
CA SER A 26 9.29 16.60 7.42
C SER A 26 9.97 17.88 7.90
N ASP A 27 11.00 17.78 8.74
CA ASP A 27 11.81 18.94 9.14
C ASP A 27 12.51 19.60 7.95
N LYS A 28 13.02 18.78 7.01
CA LYS A 28 13.62 19.27 5.76
C LYS A 28 12.57 19.96 4.89
N PHE A 29 11.39 19.36 4.73
CA PHE A 29 10.26 19.94 4.00
C PHE A 29 9.87 21.33 4.55
N GLN A 30 9.72 21.46 5.88
CA GLN A 30 9.41 22.75 6.51
C GLN A 30 10.48 23.82 6.28
N LYS A 31 11.77 23.44 6.22
CA LYS A 31 12.85 24.38 5.91
C LYS A 31 12.78 24.85 4.45
N ILE A 32 12.45 23.94 3.54
CA ILE A 32 12.26 24.26 2.12
C ILE A 32 11.08 25.22 1.94
N GLU A 33 9.93 24.93 2.56
CA GLU A 33 8.75 25.82 2.53
C GLU A 33 9.07 27.23 3.02
N LYS A 34 9.74 27.36 4.17
CA LYS A 34 10.17 28.67 4.69
C LYS A 34 11.15 29.40 3.77
N SER A 35 11.93 28.67 2.98
CA SER A 35 12.88 29.26 2.04
C SER A 35 12.16 29.74 0.78
N LEU A 36 11.20 28.94 0.28
CA LEU A 36 10.32 29.31 -0.83
C LEU A 36 9.48 30.54 -0.49
N GLU A 37 8.85 30.58 0.69
CA GLU A 37 8.08 31.74 1.15
C GLU A 37 8.91 33.04 1.15
N LYS A 38 10.15 32.97 1.65
CA LYS A 38 11.07 34.12 1.65
C LYS A 38 11.46 34.55 0.25
N LEU A 39 11.74 33.59 -0.62
CA LEU A 39 12.13 33.86 -2.01
C LEU A 39 10.99 34.51 -2.78
N LEU A 40 9.77 33.95 -2.71
CA LEU A 40 8.58 34.51 -3.35
C LEU A 40 8.31 35.94 -2.85
N HIS A 41 8.42 36.17 -1.54
CA HIS A 41 8.29 37.51 -0.98
C HIS A 41 9.32 38.49 -1.54
N SER A 42 10.58 38.07 -1.74
CA SER A 42 11.62 38.90 -2.34
C SER A 42 11.42 39.18 -3.83
N MET A 43 10.68 38.31 -4.52
CA MET A 43 10.28 38.46 -5.92
C MET A 43 9.00 39.27 -6.09
N GLU A 44 8.36 39.70 -5.00
CA GLU A 44 7.00 40.28 -5.00
C GLU A 44 5.94 39.35 -5.62
N GLU A 45 6.20 38.04 -5.62
CA GLU A 45 5.31 37.01 -6.11
C GLU A 45 4.47 36.42 -4.96
N VAL A 46 3.25 36.03 -5.27
CA VAL A 46 2.41 35.25 -4.36
C VAL A 46 2.61 33.77 -4.60
N ASP A 47 2.44 32.98 -3.55
CA ASP A 47 2.41 31.54 -3.68
C ASP A 47 1.15 31.09 -4.44
N ASP A 48 1.32 30.83 -5.74
CA ASP A 48 0.28 30.36 -6.65
C ASP A 48 0.14 28.84 -6.67
N ARG A 49 0.88 28.10 -5.83
CA ARG A 49 0.87 26.63 -5.77
C ARG A 49 -0.49 26.08 -5.36
N GLN A 50 -1.29 26.85 -4.59
CA GLN A 50 -2.67 26.47 -4.23
C GLN A 50 -3.69 26.72 -5.35
N VAL A 51 -3.34 27.50 -6.38
CA VAL A 51 -4.31 28.00 -7.36
C VAL A 51 -4.60 26.98 -8.47
N ASN A 52 -3.69 26.02 -8.73
CA ASN A 52 -3.82 25.09 -9.86
C ASN A 52 -3.82 23.60 -9.49
N GLY A 53 -3.89 23.23 -8.20
CA GLY A 53 -4.12 21.84 -7.78
C GLY A 53 -3.12 20.81 -8.33
N ILE A 54 -1.89 21.24 -8.61
CA ILE A 54 -0.88 20.37 -9.21
C ILE A 54 -0.34 19.43 -8.14
N ASP A 55 -0.80 18.18 -8.22
CA ASP A 55 -0.34 17.11 -7.34
C ASP A 55 0.97 16.52 -7.89
N ILE A 56 2.11 16.99 -7.40
CA ILE A 56 3.46 16.50 -7.77
C ILE A 56 3.70 15.06 -7.26
N LEU A 57 2.75 14.50 -6.48
CA LEU A 57 2.88 13.33 -5.61
C LEU A 57 2.99 11.96 -6.28
N GLU A 58 2.96 11.84 -7.62
CA GLU A 58 2.82 10.54 -8.27
C GLU A 58 3.95 10.11 -9.21
N HIS A 59 5.03 10.87 -9.35
CA HIS A 59 6.10 10.49 -10.29
C HIS A 59 7.28 9.80 -9.63
N ARG A 60 7.49 8.54 -10.00
CA ARG A 60 8.73 7.80 -9.77
C ARG A 60 9.57 7.89 -11.05
N GLY A 61 10.42 8.91 -11.15
CA GLY A 61 11.19 9.16 -12.37
C GLY A 61 12.10 10.39 -12.26
N ASP A 62 12.56 10.90 -13.39
CA ASP A 62 13.33 12.15 -13.45
C ASP A 62 12.42 13.33 -13.07
N MET A 63 12.49 13.69 -11.79
CA MET A 63 11.68 14.75 -11.20
C MET A 63 11.98 16.11 -11.84
N GLU A 64 13.23 16.34 -12.25
CA GLU A 64 13.65 17.60 -12.85
C GLU A 64 13.01 17.80 -14.22
N SER A 65 13.14 16.81 -15.10
CA SER A 65 12.52 16.85 -16.43
C SER A 65 11.00 17.02 -16.33
N LYS A 66 10.35 16.32 -15.39
CA LYS A 66 8.90 16.44 -15.21
C LYS A 66 8.47 17.82 -14.71
N LEU A 67 9.21 18.42 -13.76
CA LEU A 67 8.90 19.76 -13.29
C LEU A 67 9.10 20.79 -14.39
N LYS A 68 10.14 20.64 -15.23
CA LYS A 68 10.33 21.49 -16.42
C LYS A 68 9.15 21.38 -17.37
N ASP A 69 8.71 20.17 -17.70
CA ASP A 69 7.54 19.96 -18.57
C ASP A 69 6.26 20.56 -17.99
N LEU A 70 6.04 20.35 -16.69
CA LEU A 70 4.80 20.71 -15.99
C LEU A 70 4.66 22.22 -15.75
N PHE A 71 5.77 22.91 -15.50
CA PHE A 71 5.80 24.36 -15.41
C PHE A 71 6.11 25.03 -16.76
N HIS A 72 6.17 24.26 -17.85
CA HIS A 72 6.55 24.71 -19.19
C HIS A 72 7.88 25.47 -19.23
N ILE A 73 8.81 25.16 -18.31
CA ILE A 73 10.09 25.88 -18.17
C ILE A 73 11.02 25.48 -19.32
N THR A 74 11.25 26.42 -20.21
CA THR A 74 12.33 26.39 -21.19
C THR A 74 13.65 26.81 -20.56
N GLU A 75 14.79 26.41 -21.15
CA GLU A 75 16.13 26.87 -20.71
C GLU A 75 16.27 28.40 -20.72
N GLU A 76 15.45 29.09 -21.53
CA GLU A 76 15.38 30.55 -21.65
C GLU A 76 14.53 31.20 -20.52
N GLU A 77 13.65 30.47 -19.84
CA GLU A 77 12.79 31.02 -18.76
C GLU A 77 13.44 31.00 -17.37
N LEU A 78 14.58 30.30 -17.22
CA LEU A 78 15.44 30.38 -16.04
C LEU A 78 16.50 31.48 -16.24
N GLU A 79 16.09 32.67 -16.66
CA GLU A 79 17.00 33.77 -16.98
C GLU A 79 17.62 34.38 -15.72
N THR A 80 16.83 34.56 -14.67
CA THR A 80 17.27 35.20 -13.42
C THR A 80 17.81 34.19 -12.41
N LYS A 81 18.63 34.67 -11.48
CA LYS A 81 19.18 33.84 -10.40
C LYS A 81 18.06 33.36 -9.47
N GLU A 82 17.09 34.23 -9.22
CA GLU A 82 15.93 34.01 -8.38
C GLU A 82 15.02 32.91 -8.94
N GLN A 83 14.79 32.90 -10.26
CA GLN A 83 14.03 31.83 -10.94
C GLN A 83 14.73 30.47 -10.84
N LYS A 84 16.06 30.43 -11.01
CA LYS A 84 16.86 29.20 -10.83
C LYS A 84 16.77 28.69 -9.39
N GLU A 85 16.83 29.60 -8.42
CA GLU A 85 16.70 29.28 -7.00
C GLU A 85 15.30 28.76 -6.65
N ARG A 86 14.24 29.39 -7.20
CA ARG A 86 12.85 28.93 -7.05
C ARG A 86 12.69 27.52 -7.59
N PHE A 87 13.16 27.27 -8.81
CA PHE A 87 13.10 25.95 -9.42
C PHE A 87 13.87 24.88 -8.62
N SER A 88 15.08 25.21 -8.15
CA SER A 88 15.87 24.30 -7.31
C SER A 88 15.14 23.93 -6.01
N LEU A 89 14.53 24.91 -5.35
CA LEU A 89 13.77 24.68 -4.12
C LEU A 89 12.51 23.84 -4.38
N GLU A 90 11.81 24.05 -5.50
CA GLU A 90 10.66 23.21 -5.88
C GLU A 90 11.07 21.78 -6.22
N LEU A 91 12.21 21.59 -6.88
CA LEU A 91 12.77 20.26 -7.11
C LEU A 91 13.11 19.56 -5.79
N GLU A 92 13.79 20.25 -4.88
CA GLU A 92 14.09 19.71 -3.55
C GLU A 92 12.83 19.36 -2.77
N ARG A 93 11.82 20.23 -2.83
CA ARG A 93 10.51 20.01 -2.21
C ARG A 93 9.87 18.73 -2.74
N ALA A 94 9.79 18.58 -4.06
CA ALA A 94 9.22 17.41 -4.72
C ALA A 94 9.94 16.11 -4.31
N LEU A 95 11.28 16.13 -4.29
CA LEU A 95 12.09 14.97 -3.89
C LEU A 95 11.84 14.59 -2.42
N VAL A 96 11.74 15.56 -1.52
CA VAL A 96 11.45 15.29 -0.10
C VAL A 96 10.05 14.73 0.09
N ILE A 97 9.07 15.20 -0.68
CA ILE A 97 7.74 14.61 -0.62
C ILE A 97 7.76 13.15 -1.10
N ASN A 98 8.44 12.85 -2.21
CA ASN A 98 8.57 11.47 -2.68
C ASN A 98 9.27 10.59 -1.63
N GLU A 99 10.33 11.09 -0.98
CA GLU A 99 10.99 10.40 0.14
C GLU A 99 10.01 10.11 1.29
N MET A 100 9.17 11.09 1.68
CA MET A 100 8.15 10.89 2.72
C MET A 100 7.12 9.83 2.31
N THR A 101 6.64 9.86 1.08
CA THR A 101 5.71 8.85 0.54
C THR A 101 6.33 7.46 0.55
N GLU A 102 7.57 7.30 0.09
CA GLU A 102 8.29 6.01 0.15
C GLU A 102 8.45 5.50 1.59
N ILE A 103 8.71 6.39 2.54
CA ILE A 103 8.79 6.03 3.97
C ILE A 103 7.43 5.53 4.47
N GLU A 104 6.33 6.21 4.14
CA GLU A 104 4.98 5.82 4.52
C GLU A 104 4.58 4.46 3.93
N GLU A 105 4.89 4.22 2.65
CA GLU A 105 4.68 2.94 1.98
C GLU A 105 5.43 1.81 2.69
N ARG A 106 6.67 2.06 3.12
CA ARG A 106 7.46 1.08 3.88
C ARG A 106 6.88 0.85 5.26
N ILE A 107 6.43 1.89 5.98
CA ILE A 107 5.76 1.75 7.27
C ILE A 107 4.50 0.90 7.11
N ALA A 108 3.67 1.15 6.09
CA ALA A 108 2.48 0.36 5.79
C ALA A 108 2.82 -1.10 5.48
N SER A 109 3.89 -1.35 4.71
CA SER A 109 4.39 -2.71 4.43
C SER A 109 4.81 -3.45 5.71
N TRP A 110 5.57 -2.79 6.60
CA TRP A 110 5.97 -3.39 7.88
C TRP A 110 4.80 -3.59 8.84
N ASN A 111 3.82 -2.69 8.85
CA ASN A 111 2.60 -2.87 9.61
C ASN A 111 1.74 -4.04 9.09
N LYS A 112 1.64 -4.22 7.76
CA LYS A 112 1.00 -5.40 7.19
C LYS A 112 1.70 -6.68 7.69
N LYS A 113 3.03 -6.70 7.68
CA LYS A 113 3.83 -7.83 8.22
C LYS A 113 3.61 -8.04 9.71
N LEU A 114 3.48 -6.97 10.50
CA LEU A 114 3.20 -7.04 11.94
C LEU A 114 1.87 -7.74 12.21
N VAL A 115 0.81 -7.31 11.52
CA VAL A 115 -0.54 -7.87 11.69
C VAL A 115 -0.63 -9.31 11.15
N SER A 116 0.09 -9.64 10.08
CA SER A 116 0.20 -11.03 9.61
C SER A 116 0.91 -11.93 10.65
N THR A 117 1.90 -11.40 11.36
CA THR A 117 2.64 -12.16 12.39
C THR A 117 1.80 -12.36 13.64
N ASP A 118 1.10 -11.32 14.10
CA ASP A 118 0.17 -11.40 15.22
C ASP A 118 -1.02 -10.45 14.97
N SER A 119 -2.16 -11.08 14.67
CA SER A 119 -3.37 -10.35 14.31
C SER A 119 -4.07 -9.65 15.47
N THR A 120 -3.61 -9.86 16.71
CA THR A 120 -4.10 -9.13 17.90
C THR A 120 -3.40 -7.77 18.06
N LEU A 121 -2.28 -7.56 17.36
CA LEU A 121 -1.53 -6.32 17.43
C LEU A 121 -2.19 -5.21 16.62
N SER A 122 -2.21 -4.00 17.20
CA SER A 122 -2.57 -2.79 16.48
C SER A 122 -1.43 -2.34 15.56
N VAL A 123 -1.81 -1.70 14.46
CA VAL A 123 -0.94 -0.93 13.59
C VAL A 123 -0.10 0.06 14.43
N PHE A 124 1.19 0.16 14.15
CA PHE A 124 2.12 1.01 14.89
C PHE A 124 2.62 2.16 14.01
N GLY A 125 2.79 3.36 14.56
CA GLY A 125 3.38 4.49 13.83
C GLY A 125 2.47 5.18 12.83
N VAL A 126 1.16 5.00 12.96
CA VAL A 126 0.11 5.69 12.18
C VAL A 126 -0.65 6.70 13.05
N ASP A 127 0.02 7.26 14.06
CA ASP A 127 -0.59 8.10 15.11
C ASP A 127 -1.23 9.39 14.55
N GLU A 128 -0.84 9.79 13.34
CA GLU A 128 -1.35 10.97 12.62
C GLU A 128 -2.61 10.68 11.81
N TYR A 129 -3.01 9.41 11.68
CA TYR A 129 -4.19 9.04 10.90
C TYR A 129 -5.45 9.46 11.64
N ASP A 130 -6.41 10.05 10.94
CA ASP A 130 -7.70 10.34 11.51
C ASP A 130 -8.44 9.03 11.87
N LYS A 131 -9.45 9.15 12.75
CA LYS A 131 -10.20 8.01 13.27
C LYS A 131 -10.80 7.12 12.16
N ASN A 132 -11.28 7.73 11.08
CA ASN A 132 -11.88 6.97 9.98
C ASN A 132 -10.81 6.21 9.19
N SER A 133 -9.64 6.81 8.97
CA SER A 133 -8.51 6.14 8.33
C SER A 133 -8.00 4.96 9.15
N LEU A 134 -7.94 5.08 10.48
CA LEU A 134 -7.61 3.96 11.37
C LEU A 134 -8.64 2.83 11.30
N GLU A 135 -9.94 3.16 11.29
CA GLU A 135 -11.00 2.17 11.11
C GLU A 135 -10.87 1.45 9.77
N ALA A 136 -10.67 2.21 8.69
CA ALA A 136 -10.53 1.68 7.33
C ALA A 136 -9.30 0.77 7.20
N TYR A 137 -8.17 1.18 7.77
CA TYR A 137 -6.94 0.38 7.80
C TYR A 137 -7.17 -0.95 8.53
N ALA A 138 -7.76 -0.91 9.72
CA ALA A 138 -8.04 -2.12 10.50
C ALA A 138 -8.98 -3.08 9.73
N LYS A 139 -9.99 -2.55 9.05
CA LYS A 139 -10.89 -3.32 8.19
C LYS A 139 -10.19 -3.93 6.98
N VAL A 140 -9.30 -3.18 6.32
CA VAL A 140 -8.48 -3.71 5.22
C VAL A 140 -7.63 -4.89 5.71
N ALA A 141 -6.93 -4.73 6.83
CA ALA A 141 -6.09 -5.79 7.39
C ALA A 141 -6.92 -7.03 7.76
N ASN A 142 -8.09 -6.84 8.37
CA ASN A 142 -9.02 -7.93 8.65
C ASN A 142 -9.49 -8.63 7.37
N LEU A 143 -9.87 -7.86 6.34
CA LEU A 143 -10.36 -8.42 5.10
C LEU A 143 -9.29 -9.23 4.35
N GLU A 144 -8.04 -8.74 4.29
CA GLU A 144 -6.93 -9.48 3.70
C GLU A 144 -6.70 -10.82 4.44
N ARG A 145 -6.84 -10.83 5.77
CA ARG A 145 -6.74 -12.05 6.59
C ARG A 145 -7.87 -13.03 6.30
N GLU A 146 -9.13 -12.57 6.28
CA GLU A 146 -10.28 -13.46 6.06
C GLU A 146 -10.28 -14.03 4.64
N LEU A 147 -9.89 -13.25 3.63
CA LEU A 147 -9.71 -13.75 2.25
C LEU A 147 -8.61 -14.82 2.20
N ARG A 148 -7.48 -14.58 2.85
CA ARG A 148 -6.35 -15.53 2.92
C ARG A 148 -6.78 -16.86 3.54
N ASN A 149 -7.42 -16.78 4.71
CA ASN A 149 -7.89 -17.96 5.43
C ASN A 149 -8.93 -18.72 4.61
N HIS A 150 -9.88 -18.03 4.00
CA HIS A 150 -10.89 -18.66 3.17
C HIS A 150 -10.29 -19.42 1.98
N ILE A 151 -9.34 -18.81 1.26
CA ILE A 151 -8.63 -19.47 0.15
C ILE A 151 -7.86 -20.70 0.66
N MET A 152 -7.15 -20.56 1.78
CA MET A 152 -6.36 -21.64 2.38
C MET A 152 -7.25 -22.80 2.82
N ASP A 153 -8.31 -22.53 3.58
CA ASP A 153 -9.25 -23.52 4.09
C ASP A 153 -9.91 -24.27 2.93
N THR A 154 -10.39 -23.53 1.93
CA THR A 154 -11.07 -24.13 0.78
C THR A 154 -10.15 -25.04 -0.03
N PHE A 155 -8.92 -24.62 -0.32
CA PHE A 155 -8.01 -25.44 -1.12
C PHE A 155 -7.32 -26.56 -0.35
N SER A 156 -6.94 -26.33 0.91
CA SER A 156 -6.32 -27.35 1.75
C SER A 156 -7.27 -28.51 2.05
N ASN A 157 -8.58 -28.25 2.12
CA ASN A 157 -9.60 -29.28 2.31
C ASN A 157 -9.91 -30.07 1.02
N GLN A 158 -9.74 -29.46 -0.16
CA GLN A 158 -10.09 -30.09 -1.44
C GLN A 158 -8.94 -30.84 -2.11
N VAL A 159 -7.69 -30.47 -1.81
CA VAL A 159 -6.51 -31.10 -2.40
C VAL A 159 -5.99 -32.21 -1.48
N PRO A 160 -5.77 -33.44 -1.99
CA PRO A 160 -5.15 -34.51 -1.23
C PRO A 160 -3.86 -34.06 -0.54
N ARG A 161 -3.62 -34.50 0.71
CA ARG A 161 -2.48 -34.05 1.54
C ARG A 161 -1.10 -34.26 0.89
N ASP A 162 -0.99 -35.17 -0.07
CA ASP A 162 0.21 -35.47 -0.85
C ASP A 162 0.45 -34.51 -2.02
N LYS A 163 -0.53 -33.64 -2.34
CA LYS A 163 -0.42 -32.64 -3.41
C LYS A 163 -0.29 -31.24 -2.83
N ASN A 164 0.70 -30.51 -3.32
CA ASN A 164 0.89 -29.11 -2.96
C ASN A 164 -0.23 -28.25 -3.59
N TRP A 165 -1.24 -27.90 -2.77
CA TRP A 165 -2.39 -27.12 -3.21
C TRP A 165 -1.97 -25.77 -3.79
N TRP A 166 -0.93 -25.13 -3.24
CA TRP A 166 -0.38 -23.87 -3.74
C TRP A 166 -0.04 -24.00 -5.23
N ASN A 167 0.80 -24.97 -5.57
CA ASN A 167 1.25 -25.18 -6.95
C ASN A 167 0.12 -25.63 -7.89
N SER A 168 -0.88 -26.34 -7.36
CA SER A 168 -1.95 -26.91 -8.19
C SER A 168 -3.11 -25.95 -8.41
N ALA A 169 -3.44 -25.11 -7.43
CA ALA A 169 -4.69 -24.35 -7.33
C ALA A 169 -4.51 -22.87 -7.62
N ILE A 170 -3.36 -22.31 -7.23
CA ILE A 170 -3.09 -20.88 -7.38
C ILE A 170 -2.48 -20.62 -8.77
N PRO A 171 -3.00 -19.62 -9.52
CA PRO A 171 -2.44 -19.20 -10.80
C PRO A 171 -0.94 -18.93 -10.72
N GLU A 172 -0.20 -19.32 -11.76
CA GLU A 172 1.28 -19.22 -11.79
C GLU A 172 1.77 -17.77 -11.65
N ASP A 173 1.08 -16.81 -12.26
CA ASP A 173 1.34 -15.37 -12.14
C ASP A 173 1.16 -14.88 -10.70
N VAL A 174 0.08 -15.28 -10.04
CA VAL A 174 -0.17 -14.99 -8.62
C VAL A 174 0.90 -15.61 -7.72
N ARG A 175 1.30 -16.87 -7.99
CA ARG A 175 2.36 -17.53 -7.23
C ARG A 175 3.69 -16.79 -7.35
N LYS A 176 4.10 -16.43 -8.57
CA LYS A 176 5.34 -15.67 -8.80
C LYS A 176 5.34 -14.31 -8.11
N SER A 177 4.19 -13.61 -8.16
CA SER A 177 3.97 -12.34 -7.46
C SER A 177 4.22 -12.50 -5.95
N ALA A 178 3.56 -13.46 -5.31
CA ALA A 178 3.69 -13.70 -3.87
C ALA A 178 5.08 -14.18 -3.45
N GLU A 179 5.68 -15.10 -4.22
CA GLU A 179 7.03 -15.63 -3.97
C GLU A 179 8.10 -14.55 -4.11
N GLY A 180 7.97 -13.65 -5.09
CA GLY A 180 8.84 -12.47 -5.21
C GLY A 180 8.76 -11.57 -3.99
N LYS A 181 7.55 -11.22 -3.55
CA LYS A 181 7.32 -10.40 -2.34
C LYS A 181 7.90 -11.05 -1.07
N LEU A 182 7.80 -12.37 -0.94
CA LEU A 182 8.43 -13.12 0.15
C LEU A 182 9.96 -13.01 0.09
N GLN A 183 10.55 -13.20 -1.08
CA GLN A 183 12.01 -13.12 -1.24
C GLN A 183 12.54 -11.72 -0.92
N ASP A 184 11.85 -10.68 -1.40
CA ASP A 184 12.19 -9.28 -1.08
C ASP A 184 12.13 -9.03 0.43
N PHE A 185 11.11 -9.57 1.11
CA PHE A 185 11.00 -9.48 2.56
C PHE A 185 12.15 -10.16 3.29
N LEU A 186 12.52 -11.38 2.90
CA LEU A 186 13.61 -12.12 3.54
C LEU A 186 14.96 -11.39 3.35
N ASN A 187 15.19 -10.86 2.16
CA ASN A 187 16.38 -10.05 1.85
C ASN A 187 16.45 -8.78 2.71
N ASP A 188 15.34 -8.05 2.85
CA ASP A 188 15.26 -6.81 3.62
C ASP A 188 15.37 -7.03 5.14
N SER A 189 14.79 -8.11 5.63
CA SER A 189 14.68 -8.40 7.07
C SER A 189 15.92 -9.10 7.64
N LYS A 190 16.80 -9.63 6.78
CA LYS A 190 17.93 -10.51 7.16
C LYS A 190 17.48 -11.72 7.98
N ILE A 191 16.24 -12.18 7.78
CA ILE A 191 15.70 -13.38 8.39
C ILE A 191 16.07 -14.58 7.50
N GLU A 192 16.63 -15.64 8.09
CA GLU A 192 16.92 -16.87 7.35
C GLU A 192 15.62 -17.59 6.95
N THR A 193 15.58 -18.11 5.71
CA THR A 193 14.41 -18.75 5.08
C THR A 193 13.76 -19.85 5.92
N ASP A 194 14.57 -20.60 6.68
CA ASP A 194 14.10 -21.76 7.45
C ASP A 194 13.44 -21.36 8.78
N ASN A 195 13.51 -20.08 9.16
CA ASN A 195 13.04 -19.54 10.43
C ASN A 195 11.81 -18.63 10.30
N SER A 196 11.27 -18.39 9.10
CA SER A 196 10.06 -17.58 8.95
C SER A 196 8.81 -18.46 9.03
N MET A 197 7.94 -18.24 10.03
CA MET A 197 6.59 -18.83 10.06
C MET A 197 5.67 -18.28 8.96
N LEU A 198 6.16 -17.36 8.12
CA LEU A 198 5.40 -16.75 7.05
C LEU A 198 5.34 -17.70 5.85
N GLU A 199 4.13 -17.98 5.39
CA GLU A 199 3.88 -18.78 4.21
C GLU A 199 3.77 -17.90 2.96
N LYS A 200 3.93 -18.49 1.77
CA LYS A 200 3.77 -17.76 0.50
C LYS A 200 2.40 -17.10 0.39
N ILE A 201 1.37 -17.74 0.95
CA ILE A 201 0.01 -17.20 0.96
C ILE A 201 -0.07 -15.89 1.72
N ASP A 202 0.81 -15.61 2.71
CA ASP A 202 0.83 -14.37 3.50
C ASP A 202 1.15 -13.12 2.69
N PHE A 203 1.75 -13.30 1.52
CA PHE A 203 2.21 -12.24 0.63
C PHE A 203 1.21 -11.88 -0.48
N LEU A 204 0.03 -12.52 -0.48
CA LEU A 204 -1.06 -12.11 -1.36
C LEU A 204 -1.61 -10.73 -0.99
N ASP A 205 -2.09 -10.01 -1.99
CA ASP A 205 -2.85 -8.76 -1.86
C ASP A 205 -4.15 -8.78 -2.70
N PHE A 206 -4.88 -7.66 -2.72
CA PHE A 206 -6.16 -7.55 -3.44
C PHE A 206 -6.05 -7.83 -4.94
N SER A 207 -4.94 -7.50 -5.59
CA SER A 207 -4.74 -7.82 -7.00
C SER A 207 -4.60 -9.33 -7.21
N ASP A 208 -3.90 -10.00 -6.29
CA ASP A 208 -3.74 -11.44 -6.30
C ASP A 208 -5.08 -12.15 -6.02
N TYR A 209 -5.87 -11.68 -5.04
CA TYR A 209 -7.20 -12.22 -4.73
C TYR A 209 -8.18 -12.04 -5.90
N GLU A 210 -8.18 -10.85 -6.52
CA GLU A 210 -8.96 -10.59 -7.73
C GLU A 210 -8.59 -11.57 -8.84
N ALA A 211 -7.30 -11.77 -9.10
CA ALA A 211 -6.83 -12.70 -10.14
C ALA A 211 -7.27 -14.14 -9.88
N ILE A 212 -7.21 -14.60 -8.62
CA ILE A 212 -7.69 -15.93 -8.21
C ILE A 212 -9.19 -16.08 -8.54
N PHE A 213 -10.03 -15.13 -8.14
CA PHE A 213 -11.49 -15.24 -8.38
C PHE A 213 -11.89 -14.94 -9.82
N ARG A 214 -11.11 -14.16 -10.58
CA ARG A 214 -11.33 -13.94 -12.00
C ARG A 214 -10.98 -15.14 -12.88
N GLN A 215 -10.19 -16.09 -12.39
CA GLN A 215 -9.75 -17.22 -13.19
C GLN A 215 -10.93 -17.93 -13.88
N THR A 216 -10.80 -18.09 -15.19
CA THR A 216 -11.81 -18.76 -16.00
C THR A 216 -11.70 -20.27 -15.86
N GLY A 217 -12.83 -20.95 -15.70
CA GLY A 217 -12.90 -22.40 -15.60
C GLY A 217 -13.77 -22.89 -14.45
N ASN A 218 -14.09 -24.19 -14.48
CA ASN A 218 -15.02 -24.79 -13.54
C ASN A 218 -14.45 -24.94 -12.13
N ARG A 219 -13.12 -24.95 -11.94
CA ARG A 219 -12.52 -25.19 -10.62
C ARG A 219 -12.89 -24.08 -9.63
N ILE A 220 -12.43 -22.85 -9.84
CA ILE A 220 -12.73 -21.72 -8.94
C ILE A 220 -14.24 -21.53 -8.81
N LYS A 221 -14.95 -21.54 -9.94
CA LYS A 221 -16.40 -21.40 -9.98
C LYS A 221 -17.14 -22.43 -9.12
N ASN A 222 -16.77 -23.70 -9.20
CA ASN A 222 -17.42 -24.75 -8.42
C ASN A 222 -16.94 -24.78 -6.98
N THR A 223 -15.67 -24.43 -6.76
CA THR A 223 -15.02 -24.46 -5.45
C THR A 223 -15.51 -23.37 -4.50
N PHE A 224 -15.75 -22.16 -5.01
CA PHE A 224 -16.02 -20.95 -4.21
C PHE A 224 -17.41 -20.33 -4.46
N PHE A 225 -18.08 -20.72 -5.54
CA PHE A 225 -19.29 -20.05 -6.01
C PHE A 225 -20.39 -21.04 -6.41
N ASN A 226 -20.29 -22.31 -6.01
CA ASN A 226 -21.28 -23.36 -6.31
C ASN A 226 -21.71 -23.43 -7.80
N GLY A 227 -20.80 -23.09 -8.72
CA GLY A 227 -21.07 -23.08 -10.16
C GLY A 227 -21.58 -21.76 -10.73
N SER A 228 -21.80 -20.73 -9.91
CA SER A 228 -22.29 -19.40 -10.31
C SER A 228 -21.18 -18.51 -10.86
N ASP A 229 -21.19 -18.27 -12.17
CA ASP A 229 -20.28 -17.30 -12.79
C ASP A 229 -20.64 -15.85 -12.45
N GLU A 230 -21.92 -15.56 -12.20
CA GLU A 230 -22.38 -14.21 -11.84
C GLU A 230 -21.82 -13.78 -10.48
N GLN A 231 -21.97 -14.61 -9.45
CA GLN A 231 -21.41 -14.34 -8.12
C GLN A 231 -19.89 -14.20 -8.17
N ARG A 232 -19.21 -15.07 -8.94
CA ARG A 232 -17.76 -15.00 -9.13
C ARG A 232 -17.31 -13.66 -9.71
N LEU A 233 -17.97 -13.21 -10.77
CA LEU A 233 -17.65 -11.95 -11.44
C LEU A 233 -17.98 -10.75 -10.55
N ASP A 234 -19.06 -10.82 -9.77
CA ASP A 234 -19.43 -9.75 -8.83
C ASP A 234 -18.39 -9.60 -7.71
N VAL A 235 -18.00 -10.71 -7.05
CA VAL A 235 -16.94 -10.70 -6.02
C VAL A 235 -15.62 -10.17 -6.59
N ALA A 236 -15.21 -10.63 -7.78
CA ALA A 236 -14.02 -10.12 -8.44
C ALA A 236 -14.10 -8.61 -8.76
N SER A 237 -15.26 -8.12 -9.18
CA SER A 237 -15.51 -6.70 -9.44
C SER A 237 -15.41 -5.86 -8.16
N ILE A 238 -15.98 -6.34 -7.05
CA ILE A 238 -15.90 -5.68 -5.75
C ILE A 238 -14.44 -5.64 -5.25
N LEU A 239 -13.68 -6.73 -5.40
CA LEU A 239 -12.26 -6.75 -5.05
C LEU A 239 -11.43 -5.76 -5.87
N SER A 240 -11.72 -5.61 -7.17
CA SER A 240 -11.07 -4.60 -8.01
C SER A 240 -11.30 -3.18 -7.48
N ARG A 241 -12.54 -2.85 -7.07
CA ARG A 241 -12.89 -1.54 -6.51
C ARG A 241 -12.26 -1.34 -5.12
N LEU A 242 -12.23 -2.40 -4.30
CA LEU A 242 -11.56 -2.38 -3.01
C LEU A 242 -10.05 -2.17 -3.14
N ARG A 243 -9.40 -2.69 -4.19
CA ARG A 243 -7.97 -2.47 -4.43
C ARG A 243 -7.64 -0.97 -4.53
N GLU A 244 -8.44 -0.22 -5.27
CA GLU A 244 -8.25 1.23 -5.43
C GLU A 244 -8.36 1.96 -4.09
N LEU A 245 -9.44 1.69 -3.34
CA LEU A 245 -9.65 2.28 -2.01
C LEU A 245 -8.58 1.83 -1.00
N ARG A 246 -8.17 0.56 -1.04
CA ARG A 246 -7.12 0.00 -0.19
C ARG A 246 -5.79 0.71 -0.44
N ASN A 247 -5.41 0.96 -1.69
CA ASN A 247 -4.19 1.70 -1.99
C ASN A 247 -4.25 3.11 -1.38
N LYS A 248 -5.40 3.78 -1.46
CA LYS A 248 -5.60 5.08 -0.81
C LYS A 248 -5.51 4.99 0.72
N ILE A 249 -6.17 4.01 1.34
CA ILE A 249 -6.13 3.79 2.80
C ILE A 249 -4.70 3.52 3.29
N MET A 250 -3.93 2.73 2.54
CA MET A 250 -2.60 2.28 2.95
C MET A 250 -1.50 3.32 2.70
N HIS A 251 -1.70 4.22 1.74
CA HIS A 251 -0.64 5.13 1.27
C HIS A 251 -1.00 6.62 1.34
N ARG A 252 -2.29 6.98 1.41
CA ARG A 252 -2.77 8.37 1.31
C ARG A 252 -4.05 8.65 2.12
N PRO A 253 -4.06 8.44 3.45
CA PRO A 253 -5.13 8.99 4.28
C PRO A 253 -5.08 10.54 4.29
N PRO A 254 -6.21 11.25 4.53
CA PRO A 254 -7.52 10.73 4.90
C PRO A 254 -8.41 10.34 3.70
N LEU A 255 -9.34 9.42 3.92
CA LEU A 255 -10.44 9.17 2.98
C LEU A 255 -11.51 10.27 3.06
N THR A 256 -12.14 10.59 1.94
CA THR A 256 -13.38 11.40 1.96
C THR A 256 -14.53 10.61 2.56
N GLU A 257 -15.60 11.28 3.02
CA GLU A 257 -16.78 10.60 3.54
C GLU A 257 -17.43 9.67 2.50
N GLU A 258 -17.42 10.07 1.23
CA GLU A 258 -17.94 9.26 0.12
C GLU A 258 -17.11 7.99 -0.08
N GLU A 259 -15.77 8.11 -0.07
CA GLU A 259 -14.85 6.99 -0.20
C GLU A 259 -14.96 6.01 0.97
N LEU A 260 -15.07 6.53 2.19
CA LEU A 260 -15.29 5.72 3.38
C LEU A 260 -16.62 4.98 3.32
N SER A 261 -17.68 5.63 2.85
CA SER A 261 -19.00 5.01 2.68
C SER A 261 -18.93 3.86 1.66
N LYS A 262 -18.33 4.11 0.48
CA LYS A 262 -18.08 3.09 -0.55
C LYS A 262 -17.26 1.92 0.01
N PHE A 263 -16.19 2.21 0.73
CA PHE A 263 -15.35 1.20 1.37
C PHE A 263 -16.17 0.32 2.33
N ARG A 264 -17.00 0.92 3.18
CA ARG A 264 -17.83 0.19 4.15
C ARG A 264 -18.84 -0.74 3.46
N VAL A 265 -19.43 -0.31 2.35
CA VAL A 265 -20.32 -1.16 1.54
C VAL A 265 -19.55 -2.35 0.98
N TYR A 266 -18.47 -2.10 0.23
CA TYR A 266 -17.69 -3.18 -0.40
C TYR A 266 -17.09 -4.15 0.62
N TYR A 267 -16.60 -3.65 1.76
CA TYR A 267 -16.15 -4.48 2.86
C TYR A 267 -17.25 -5.38 3.38
N SER A 268 -18.46 -4.84 3.58
CA SER A 268 -19.61 -5.62 4.05
C SER A 268 -19.99 -6.72 3.07
N ASP A 269 -20.01 -6.41 1.77
CA ASP A 269 -20.38 -7.36 0.72
C ASP A 269 -19.41 -8.55 0.67
N ILE A 270 -18.10 -8.30 0.69
CA ILE A 270 -17.10 -9.39 0.71
C ILE A 270 -17.16 -10.16 2.03
N MET A 271 -17.30 -9.48 3.17
CA MET A 271 -17.40 -10.17 4.46
C MET A 271 -18.67 -11.02 4.58
N HIS A 272 -19.75 -10.62 3.92
CA HIS A 272 -20.97 -11.41 3.84
C HIS A 272 -20.72 -12.68 3.03
N TYR A 273 -20.14 -12.55 1.84
CA TYR A 273 -19.72 -13.68 1.01
C TYR A 273 -18.84 -14.68 1.78
N LEU A 274 -17.80 -14.22 2.47
CA LEU A 274 -16.88 -15.08 3.25
C LEU A 274 -17.54 -15.80 4.43
N LYS A 275 -18.72 -15.36 4.86
CA LYS A 275 -19.48 -15.99 5.96
C LYS A 275 -20.56 -16.94 5.45
N GLU A 276 -21.16 -16.68 4.30
CA GLU A 276 -22.18 -17.56 3.72
C GLU A 276 -21.60 -18.86 3.16
N ASP A 277 -20.31 -18.87 2.81
CA ASP A 277 -19.62 -20.06 2.27
C ASP A 277 -19.02 -20.98 3.36
N LYS A 278 -19.26 -20.70 4.65
CA LYS A 278 -18.85 -21.55 5.80
C LYS A 278 -20.01 -22.41 6.28
#